data_AF-A0A6I1ZKL3-F1
#
_entry.id   AF-A0A6I1ZKL3-F1
#
_cell.length_a   1.000
_cell.length_b   1.000
_cell.length_c   1.000
_cell.angle_alpha   90.00
_cell.angle_beta   90.00
_cell.angle_gamma   90.00
#
_symmetry.space_group_name_H-M   'P 1'
#
loop_
_entity.id
_entity.type
_entity.pdbx_description
1 polymer ?
#
loop_
_entity_poly.entity_id
_entity_poly.type
_entity_poly.pdbx_seq_one_letter_code
_entity_poly.pdbx_strand_id
1 'polypeptide(L)'
;MGKLKVISNTFNSLTGRSGRHNKALRETTDLLDEIQGFYSNYKLQAESPDLKSLMENIGYAKFDLTDLTYHIRPMVGTAKDIIGVKASPAMKQILSQIEDFRRALMAPALRRTQLRKAISELQESVADVQHKLSEIEYK
;
A
#
# COMPACT_ATOMS: atom_id res chain seq x y z
N MET A 1 18.16 35.12 3.27
CA MET A 1 17.48 33.80 3.28
C MET A 1 17.71 32.96 4.55
N GLY A 2 18.73 33.20 5.39
CA GLY A 2 19.01 32.36 6.58
C GLY A 2 18.00 32.42 7.74
N LYS A 3 17.38 33.58 8.02
CA LYS A 3 16.49 33.75 9.20
C LYS A 3 15.17 32.96 9.09
N LEU A 4 14.62 32.79 7.88
CA LEU A 4 13.40 32.01 7.64
C LEU A 4 13.62 30.49 7.84
N LYS A 5 14.80 29.99 7.48
CA LYS A 5 15.18 28.58 7.65
C LYS A 5 15.29 28.20 9.12
N VAL A 6 15.85 29.08 9.96
CA VAL A 6 15.97 28.88 11.40
C VAL A 6 14.58 28.82 12.06
N ILE A 7 13.68 29.74 11.71
CA ILE A 7 12.30 29.75 12.25
C ILE A 7 11.54 28.48 11.84
N SER A 8 11.65 28.06 10.57
CA SER A 8 11.03 26.83 10.07
C SER A 8 11.55 25.57 10.79
N ASN A 9 12.85 25.50 11.05
CA ASN A 9 13.45 24.35 11.75
C ASN A 9 13.02 24.30 13.23
N THR A 10 12.95 25.45 13.91
CA THR A 10 12.44 25.52 15.28
C THR A 10 10.96 25.12 15.36
N PHE A 11 10.14 25.53 14.40
CA PHE A 11 8.73 25.14 14.32
C PHE A 11 8.53 23.64 14.01
N ASN A 12 9.36 23.07 13.12
CA ASN A 12 9.34 21.64 12.83
C ASN A 12 9.79 20.79 14.03
N SER A 13 10.81 21.26 14.77
CA SER A 13 11.26 20.64 16.02
C SER A 13 10.18 20.68 17.11
N LEU A 14 9.41 21.77 17.21
CA LEU A 14 8.33 21.93 18.19
C LEU A 14 7.07 21.12 17.84
N THR A 15 6.78 20.92 16.56
CA THR A 15 5.55 20.24 16.08
C THR A 15 5.74 18.76 15.75
N GLY A 16 6.99 18.27 15.77
CA GLY A 16 7.35 16.89 15.40
C GLY A 16 6.97 16.53 13.96
N ARG A 17 6.74 17.53 13.10
CA ARG A 17 6.12 17.33 11.78
C ARG A 17 7.04 16.56 10.82
N SER A 18 8.34 16.83 10.83
CA SER A 18 9.33 16.06 10.05
C SER A 18 9.44 14.61 10.54
N GLY A 19 9.45 14.41 11.87
CA GLY A 19 9.45 13.08 12.47
C GLY A 19 8.23 12.25 12.07
N ARG A 20 7.02 12.84 12.13
CA ARG A 20 5.78 12.19 11.67
C ARG A 20 5.79 11.89 10.17
N HIS A 21 6.27 12.83 9.34
CA HIS A 21 6.44 12.61 7.90
C HIS A 21 7.35 11.42 7.60
N ASN A 22 8.56 11.39 8.18
CA ASN A 22 9.52 10.32 7.94
C ASN A 22 9.03 8.97 8.45
N LYS A 23 8.38 8.97 9.62
CA LYS A 23 7.76 7.76 10.18
C LYS A 23 6.66 7.25 9.25
N ALA A 24 5.75 8.12 8.82
CA ALA A 24 4.66 7.76 7.93
C ALA A 24 5.17 7.28 6.57
N LEU A 25 6.21 7.91 6.03
CA LEU A 25 6.86 7.49 4.79
C LEU A 25 7.41 6.07 4.93
N ARG A 26 8.18 5.80 6.00
CA ARG A 26 8.73 4.46 6.27
C ARG A 26 7.64 3.41 6.45
N GLU A 27 6.67 3.65 7.35
CA GLU A 27 5.60 2.68 7.64
C GLU A 27 4.73 2.40 6.40
N THR A 28 4.52 3.41 5.54
CA THR A 28 3.80 3.22 4.28
C THR A 28 4.62 2.40 3.29
N THR A 29 5.93 2.66 3.17
CA THR A 29 6.83 1.87 2.33
C THR A 29 6.89 0.41 2.80
N ASP A 30 7.07 0.17 4.09
CA ASP A 30 7.13 -1.18 4.68
C ASP A 30 5.85 -1.98 4.36
N LEU A 31 4.67 -1.35 4.45
CA LEU A 31 3.41 -1.98 4.09
C LEU A 31 3.28 -2.27 2.58
N LEU A 32 3.77 -1.37 1.71
CA LEU A 32 3.76 -1.62 0.26
C LEU A 32 4.67 -2.79 -0.09
N ASP A 33 5.80 -2.93 0.59
CA ASP A 33 6.73 -4.05 0.45
C ASP A 33 6.09 -5.36 0.97
N GLU A 34 5.29 -5.32 2.03
CA GLU A 34 4.48 -6.45 2.49
C GLU A 34 3.48 -6.91 1.42
N ILE A 35 2.79 -5.96 0.77
CA ILE A 35 1.89 -6.27 -0.35
C ILE A 35 2.66 -6.87 -1.52
N GLN A 36 3.84 -6.34 -1.87
CA GLN A 36 4.69 -6.95 -2.90
C GLN A 36 5.18 -8.36 -2.50
N GLY A 37 5.43 -8.58 -1.21
CA GLY A 37 5.73 -9.89 -0.65
C GLY A 37 4.61 -10.88 -0.90
N PHE A 38 3.36 -10.48 -0.67
CA PHE A 38 2.18 -11.28 -1.03
C PHE A 38 2.15 -11.64 -2.52
N TYR A 39 2.35 -10.66 -3.40
CA TYR A 39 2.43 -10.92 -4.86
C TYR A 39 3.51 -11.95 -5.19
N SER A 40 4.64 -11.88 -4.50
CA SER A 40 5.76 -12.78 -4.72
C SER A 40 5.52 -14.20 -4.21
N ASN A 41 4.92 -14.34 -3.04
CA ASN A 41 4.56 -15.63 -2.46
C ASN A 41 3.60 -16.42 -3.35
N TYR A 42 2.70 -15.73 -4.05
CA TYR A 42 1.69 -16.34 -4.92
C TYR A 42 2.00 -16.25 -6.42
N LYS A 43 3.19 -15.78 -6.80
CA LYS A 43 3.66 -15.66 -8.21
C LYS A 43 2.74 -14.80 -9.09
N LEU A 44 2.28 -13.68 -8.56
CA LEU A 44 1.29 -12.80 -9.18
C LEU A 44 1.88 -11.59 -9.90
N GLN A 45 3.21 -11.47 -10.00
CA GLN A 45 3.86 -10.26 -10.52
C GLN A 45 3.75 -10.09 -12.04
N ALA A 46 3.48 -11.17 -12.78
CA ALA A 46 3.37 -11.13 -14.22
C ALA A 46 2.08 -10.42 -14.66
N GLU A 47 2.11 -9.73 -15.80
CA GLU A 47 0.97 -9.03 -16.40
C GLU A 47 -0.23 -9.98 -16.66
N SER A 48 0.05 -11.26 -16.92
CA SER A 48 -0.97 -12.32 -16.92
C SER A 48 -0.59 -13.42 -15.92
N PRO A 49 -0.94 -13.26 -14.64
CA PRO A 49 -0.48 -14.17 -13.60
C PRO A 49 -1.14 -15.54 -13.73
N ASP A 50 -0.34 -16.59 -13.57
CA ASP A 50 -0.86 -17.95 -13.42
C ASP A 50 -1.45 -18.11 -12.02
N LEU A 51 -2.78 -18.16 -11.97
CA LEU A 51 -3.53 -18.26 -10.73
C LEU A 51 -3.38 -19.64 -10.06
N LYS A 52 -2.68 -20.61 -10.67
CA LYS A 52 -2.50 -21.95 -10.11
C LYS A 52 -1.95 -21.91 -8.67
N SER A 53 -0.85 -21.19 -8.45
CA SER A 53 -0.21 -21.10 -7.12
C SER A 53 -1.14 -20.51 -6.06
N LEU A 54 -1.88 -19.47 -6.44
CA LEU A 54 -2.88 -18.81 -5.60
C LEU A 54 -4.06 -19.75 -5.28
N MET A 55 -4.52 -20.54 -6.26
CA MET A 55 -5.66 -21.44 -6.11
C MET A 55 -5.31 -22.69 -5.30
N GLU A 56 -4.09 -23.22 -5.43
CA GLU A 56 -3.58 -24.34 -4.63
C GLU A 56 -3.45 -23.94 -3.15
N ASN A 57 -3.15 -22.67 -2.88
CA ASN A 57 -2.96 -22.12 -1.54
C ASN A 57 -4.08 -21.15 -1.13
N ILE A 58 -5.29 -21.35 -1.64
CA ILE A 58 -6.41 -20.41 -1.50
C ILE A 58 -6.77 -20.09 -0.04
N GLY A 59 -6.55 -21.05 0.88
CA GLY A 59 -6.76 -20.85 2.31
C GLY A 59 -5.80 -19.81 2.88
N TYR A 60 -4.49 -20.02 2.67
CA TYR A 60 -3.44 -19.09 3.08
C TYR A 60 -3.60 -17.72 2.45
N ALA A 61 -3.90 -17.65 1.14
CA ALA A 61 -4.08 -16.39 0.45
C ALA A 61 -5.23 -15.55 1.05
N LYS A 62 -6.30 -16.18 1.54
CA LYS A 62 -7.40 -15.47 2.22
C LYS A 62 -6.97 -14.91 3.58
N PHE A 63 -6.15 -15.66 4.31
CA PHE A 63 -5.59 -15.20 5.58
C PHE A 63 -4.65 -14.02 5.35
N ASP A 64 -3.71 -14.14 4.42
CA ASP A 64 -2.75 -13.06 4.11
C ASP A 64 -3.47 -11.78 3.64
N LEU A 65 -4.46 -11.88 2.75
CA LEU A 65 -5.26 -10.72 2.32
C LEU A 65 -6.03 -10.08 3.49
N THR A 66 -6.47 -10.91 4.44
CA THR A 66 -7.15 -10.42 5.66
C THR A 66 -6.16 -9.71 6.59
N ASP A 67 -4.96 -10.26 6.75
CA ASP A 67 -3.89 -9.67 7.54
C ASP A 67 -3.46 -8.30 6.97
N LEU A 68 -3.22 -8.25 5.65
CA LEU A 68 -2.96 -7.00 4.92
C LEU A 68 -4.08 -5.96 5.12
N THR A 69 -5.34 -6.39 5.15
CA THR A 69 -6.49 -5.51 5.42
C THR A 69 -6.41 -4.90 6.83
N TYR A 70 -5.96 -5.67 7.83
CA TYR A 70 -5.78 -5.17 9.19
C TYR A 70 -4.60 -4.20 9.30
N HIS A 71 -3.50 -4.44 8.58
CA HIS A 71 -2.34 -3.56 8.55
C HIS A 71 -2.61 -2.24 7.80
N ILE A 72 -3.34 -2.28 6.69
CA ILE A 72 -3.57 -1.07 5.89
C ILE A 72 -4.56 -0.08 6.52
N ARG A 73 -5.56 -0.57 7.26
CA ARG A 73 -6.58 0.29 7.89
C ARG A 73 -5.99 1.41 8.76
N PRO A 74 -5.11 1.14 9.75
CA PRO A 74 -4.45 2.20 10.50
C PRO A 74 -3.52 3.04 9.61
N MET A 75 -2.89 2.44 8.60
CA MET A 75 -1.98 3.17 7.69
C MET A 75 -2.68 4.21 6.82
N VAL A 76 -3.98 4.07 6.52
CA VAL A 76 -4.75 5.14 5.87
C VAL A 76 -4.72 6.43 6.70
N GLY A 77 -4.71 6.32 8.03
CA GLY A 77 -4.57 7.45 8.95
C GLY A 77 -3.15 8.01 8.94
N THR A 78 -2.15 7.15 9.14
CA THR A 78 -0.72 7.50 9.15
C THR A 78 -0.29 8.19 7.87
N ALA A 79 -0.74 7.72 6.71
CA ALA A 79 -0.39 8.27 5.40
C ALA A 79 -0.85 9.73 5.17
N LYS A 80 -1.69 10.30 6.06
CA LYS A 80 -2.04 11.72 6.03
C LYS A 80 -0.87 12.63 6.43
N ASP A 81 0.08 12.09 7.19
CA ASP A 81 1.24 12.84 7.67
C ASP A 81 2.35 12.94 6.61
N ILE A 82 2.24 12.21 5.48
CA ILE A 82 3.17 12.32 4.36
C ILE A 82 2.93 13.63 3.60
N ILE A 83 3.96 14.46 3.55
CA ILE A 83 3.95 15.78 2.93
C ILE A 83 4.33 15.65 1.45
N GLY A 84 3.59 16.30 0.57
CA GLY A 84 3.90 16.40 -0.86
C GLY A 84 3.05 15.49 -1.74
N VAL A 85 2.41 14.47 -1.18
CA VAL A 85 1.52 13.55 -1.91
C VAL A 85 0.22 13.31 -1.15
N LYS A 86 -0.85 12.99 -1.87
CA LYS A 86 -2.11 12.51 -1.28
C LYS A 86 -2.05 11.00 -1.03
N ALA A 87 -1.16 10.56 -0.14
CA ALA A 87 -0.97 9.13 0.14
C ALA A 87 -2.19 8.49 0.82
N SER A 88 -2.85 9.18 1.75
CA SER A 88 -4.02 8.62 2.46
C SER A 88 -5.18 8.18 1.54
N PRO A 89 -5.64 8.98 0.55
CA PRO A 89 -6.60 8.52 -0.45
C PRO A 89 -6.13 7.30 -1.25
N ALA A 90 -4.85 7.24 -1.63
CA ALA A 90 -4.30 6.12 -2.38
C ALA A 90 -4.25 4.83 -1.53
N MET A 91 -3.84 4.92 -0.26
CA MET A 91 -3.91 3.79 0.67
C MET A 91 -5.35 3.30 0.88
N LYS A 92 -6.33 4.22 0.88
CA LYS A 92 -7.75 3.85 0.96
C LYS A 92 -8.22 3.09 -0.29
N GLN A 93 -7.71 3.47 -1.47
CA GLN A 93 -7.97 2.74 -2.71
C GLN A 93 -7.36 1.34 -2.69
N ILE A 94 -6.10 1.21 -2.28
CA ILE A 94 -5.41 -0.08 -2.10
C ILE A 94 -6.20 -0.98 -1.14
N LEU A 95 -6.67 -0.43 0.00
CA LEU A 95 -7.52 -1.17 0.95
C LEU A 95 -8.78 -1.73 0.27
N SER A 96 -9.49 -0.92 -0.52
CA SER A 96 -10.68 -1.37 -1.25
C SER A 96 -10.35 -2.50 -2.23
N GLN A 97 -9.23 -2.37 -2.95
CA GLN A 97 -8.80 -3.38 -3.93
C GLN A 97 -8.36 -4.69 -3.28
N ILE A 98 -7.73 -4.65 -2.10
CA ILE A 98 -7.44 -5.85 -1.30
C ILE A 98 -8.76 -6.53 -0.89
N GLU A 99 -9.76 -5.77 -0.45
CA GLU A 99 -11.07 -6.33 -0.10
C GLU A 99 -11.78 -6.95 -1.32
N ASP A 100 -11.69 -6.32 -2.49
CA ASP A 100 -12.27 -6.83 -3.74
C ASP A 100 -11.55 -8.08 -4.25
N PHE A 101 -10.21 -8.13 -4.15
CA PHE A 101 -9.43 -9.33 -4.40
C PHE A 101 -9.91 -10.46 -3.49
N ARG A 102 -9.99 -10.21 -2.18
CA ARG A 102 -10.45 -11.20 -1.21
C ARG A 102 -11.86 -11.73 -1.55
N ARG A 103 -12.78 -10.85 -1.92
CA ARG A 103 -14.14 -11.24 -2.37
C ARG A 103 -14.11 -12.09 -3.63
N ALA A 104 -13.32 -11.70 -4.64
CA ALA A 104 -13.16 -12.46 -5.88
C ALA A 104 -12.58 -13.86 -5.62
N LEU A 105 -11.69 -13.99 -4.62
CA LEU A 105 -11.14 -15.27 -4.18
C LEU A 105 -12.18 -16.18 -3.51
N MET A 106 -13.12 -15.58 -2.78
CA MET A 106 -14.16 -16.30 -2.04
C MET A 106 -15.32 -16.74 -2.94
N ALA A 107 -15.59 -16.02 -4.04
CA ALA A 107 -16.74 -16.26 -4.92
C ALA A 107 -16.42 -17.23 -6.07
N PRO A 108 -16.95 -18.48 -6.06
CA PRO A 108 -16.62 -19.48 -7.07
C PRO A 108 -17.01 -19.11 -8.50
N ALA A 109 -18.08 -18.34 -8.65
CA ALA A 109 -18.62 -17.89 -9.94
C ALA A 109 -17.80 -16.76 -10.60
N LEU A 110 -16.94 -16.07 -9.84
CA LEU A 110 -16.22 -14.87 -10.27
C LEU A 110 -14.74 -15.14 -10.62
N ARG A 111 -14.34 -16.42 -10.55
CA ARG A 111 -12.98 -16.87 -10.21
C ARG A 111 -11.82 -16.47 -11.11
N ARG A 112 -12.02 -16.14 -12.39
CA ARG A 112 -10.88 -15.87 -13.29
C ARG A 112 -10.82 -14.43 -13.76
N THR A 113 -11.84 -13.93 -14.44
CA THR A 113 -11.78 -12.59 -15.02
C THR A 113 -11.77 -11.50 -13.94
N GLN A 114 -12.64 -11.59 -12.93
CA GLN A 114 -12.66 -10.60 -11.87
C GLN A 114 -11.46 -10.71 -10.94
N LEU A 115 -10.99 -11.94 -10.68
CA LEU A 115 -9.78 -12.14 -9.88
C LEU A 115 -8.55 -11.54 -10.57
N ARG A 116 -8.37 -11.77 -11.87
CA ARG A 116 -7.29 -11.14 -12.66
C ARG A 116 -7.39 -9.63 -12.66
N LYS A 117 -8.61 -9.09 -12.82
CA LYS A 117 -8.85 -7.66 -12.76
C LYS A 117 -8.45 -7.08 -11.40
N ALA A 118 -8.90 -7.67 -10.30
CA ALA A 118 -8.58 -7.21 -8.96
C ALA A 118 -7.06 -7.28 -8.66
N ILE A 119 -6.38 -8.31 -9.17
CA ILE A 119 -4.91 -8.40 -9.11
C ILE A 119 -4.26 -7.25 -9.89
N SER A 120 -4.62 -7.04 -11.15
CA SER A 120 -4.02 -5.96 -11.96
C SER A 120 -4.24 -4.58 -11.34
N GLU A 121 -5.47 -4.27 -10.94
CA GLU A 121 -5.83 -2.97 -10.36
C GLU A 121 -5.07 -2.69 -9.05
N LEU A 122 -4.91 -3.71 -8.20
CA LEU A 122 -4.13 -3.60 -6.97
C LEU A 122 -2.64 -3.41 -7.28
N GLN A 123 -2.07 -4.17 -8.20
CA GLN A 123 -0.66 -4.08 -8.58
C GLN A 123 -0.32 -2.68 -9.14
N GLU A 124 -1.16 -2.17 -10.04
CA GLU A 124 -1.02 -0.82 -10.60
C GLU A 124 -1.08 0.26 -9.51
N SER A 125 -2.01 0.14 -8.57
CA SER A 125 -2.17 1.13 -7.51
C SER A 125 -1.01 1.09 -6.51
N VAL A 126 -0.47 -0.09 -6.20
CA VAL A 126 0.74 -0.24 -5.38
C VAL A 126 1.94 0.40 -6.09
N ALA A 127 2.14 0.10 -7.37
CA ALA A 127 3.24 0.65 -8.15
C ALA A 127 3.18 2.18 -8.27
N ASP A 128 1.99 2.75 -8.50
CA ASP A 128 1.77 4.19 -8.56
C ASP A 128 2.10 4.87 -7.22
N VAL A 129 1.68 4.28 -6.08
CA VAL A 129 2.02 4.83 -4.76
C VAL A 129 3.52 4.73 -4.52
N GLN A 130 4.16 3.60 -4.79
CA GLN A 130 5.61 3.44 -4.61
C GLN A 130 6.40 4.44 -5.44
N HIS A 131 6.02 4.64 -6.71
CA HIS A 131 6.63 5.66 -7.56
C HIS A 131 6.52 7.05 -6.93
N LYS A 132 5.31 7.45 -6.52
CA LYS A 132 5.09 8.76 -5.87
C LYS A 132 5.85 8.92 -4.57
N LEU A 133 6.01 7.86 -3.78
CA LEU A 133 6.79 7.91 -2.53
C LEU A 133 8.29 7.98 -2.79
N SER A 134 8.79 7.38 -3.88
CA SER A 134 10.21 7.42 -4.25
C SER A 134 10.71 8.82 -4.61
N GLU A 135 9.79 9.69 -5.05
CA GLU A 135 10.08 11.09 -5.37
C GLU A 135 10.08 12.01 -4.11
N ILE A 136 9.73 11.47 -2.94
CA ILE A 136 9.62 12.25 -1.70
C ILE A 136 10.90 12.16 -0.90
N GLU A 137 11.44 13.33 -0.54
CA GLU A 137 12.59 13.42 0.36
C GLU A 137 12.18 13.15 1.82
N TYR A 138 13.05 12.39 2.52
CA TYR A 138 13.08 12.37 3.97
C TYR A 138 13.52 13.74 4.50
N LYS A 139 12.91 14.20 5.60
CA LYS A 139 13.04 15.57 6.12
C LYS A 139 13.73 15.68 7.47
#